data_AF-A0A0D3AYW0-F1
#
_entry.id   AF-A0A0D3AYW0-F1
#
_cell.length_a   1.000
_cell.length_b   1.000
_cell.length_c   1.000
_cell.angle_alpha   90.00
_cell.angle_beta   90.00
_cell.angle_gamma   90.00
#
_symmetry.space_group_name_H-M   'P 1'
#
loop_
_entity.id
_entity.type
_entity.pdbx_description
1 polymer ?
#
loop_
_entity_poly.entity_id
_entity_poly.type
_entity_poly.pdbx_seq_one_letter_code
_entity_poly.pdbx_strand_id
1 'polypeptide(L)'
;MRCENYCPRCGEPGESVTHAIFECPPALQAWSLSSTPTSPNLFPVSSVYTNMDYLFWRKNIVIEQEQDRDPYPWIIWYIWKARNDKIFRGIDRDPLELVRYPESECQAWFDANEVPQPVIHENNTEEPEVLSLGNICLLDGSWTSAAHFSGCGWLMGTKIITRRESALHSELEALRWAMKNMLQHSTCQSFGTDCKDLIAMIKEPHA
;
A
#
# COMPACT_ATOMS: atom_id res chain seq x y z
N MET A 1 -23.51 2.69 15.56
CA MET A 1 -22.19 2.93 16.20
C MET A 1 -21.75 4.31 15.76
N ARG A 2 -21.65 5.28 16.67
CA ARG A 2 -21.13 6.61 16.32
C ARG A 2 -19.61 6.44 16.16
N CYS A 3 -19.09 6.54 14.94
CA CYS A 3 -17.66 6.75 14.74
C CYS A 3 -17.38 8.16 15.24
N GLU A 4 -17.02 8.28 16.51
CA GLU A 4 -16.38 9.50 16.97
C GLU A 4 -15.01 9.54 16.31
N ASN A 5 -14.76 10.55 15.48
CA ASN A 5 -13.53 10.67 14.69
C ASN A 5 -12.35 11.12 15.58
N TYR A 6 -12.15 10.58 16.77
CA TYR A 6 -10.98 10.89 17.58
C TYR A 6 -9.85 9.89 17.32
N CYS A 7 -8.61 10.33 17.46
CA CYS A 7 -7.48 9.43 17.42
C CYS A 7 -7.43 8.57 18.70
N PRO A 8 -7.47 7.24 18.62
CA PRO A 8 -7.47 6.35 19.79
C PRO A 8 -6.13 6.34 20.55
N ARG A 9 -5.06 6.88 19.96
CA ARG A 9 -3.71 6.91 20.55
C ARG A 9 -3.43 8.19 21.31
N CYS A 10 -3.85 9.35 20.79
CA CYS A 10 -3.57 10.65 21.42
C CYS A 10 -4.79 11.50 21.75
N GLY A 11 -5.99 11.07 21.37
CA GLY A 11 -7.25 11.77 21.67
C GLY A 11 -7.58 12.95 20.74
N GLU A 12 -6.79 13.17 19.68
CA GLU A 12 -7.01 14.30 18.75
C GLU A 12 -8.39 14.21 18.09
N PRO A 13 -9.21 15.28 18.12
CA PRO A 13 -10.50 15.29 17.43
C PRO A 13 -10.30 15.49 15.93
N GLY A 14 -10.95 14.66 15.11
CA GLY A 14 -10.86 14.74 13.65
C GLY A 14 -9.69 13.95 13.07
N GLU A 15 -9.50 12.71 13.49
CA GLU A 15 -8.44 11.85 12.96
C GLU A 15 -8.56 11.68 11.43
N SER A 16 -7.49 12.08 10.75
CA SER A 16 -7.31 11.90 9.31
C SER A 16 -6.20 10.87 9.04
N VAL A 17 -6.04 10.46 7.77
CA VAL A 17 -4.91 9.63 7.35
C VAL A 17 -3.57 10.33 7.64
N THR A 18 -3.51 11.64 7.37
CA THR A 18 -2.33 12.46 7.70
C THR A 18 -2.03 12.38 9.19
N HIS A 19 -3.05 12.56 10.04
CA HIS A 19 -2.87 12.48 11.48
C HIS A 19 -2.39 11.09 11.91
N ALA A 20 -3.12 10.05 11.55
CA ALA A 20 -2.87 8.68 11.98
C ALA A 20 -1.46 8.19 11.63
N ILE A 21 -0.90 8.64 10.50
CA ILE A 21 0.37 8.14 9.98
C ILE A 21 1.53 9.12 10.24
N PHE A 22 1.30 10.43 10.22
CA PHE A 22 2.37 11.43 10.15
C PHE A 22 2.35 12.51 11.25
N GLU A 23 1.27 12.65 12.04
CA GLU A 23 1.18 13.72 13.06
C GLU A 23 0.89 13.18 14.47
N CYS A 24 0.29 12.00 14.57
CA CYS A 24 0.00 11.37 15.85
C CYS A 24 1.31 11.20 16.65
N PRO A 25 1.39 11.60 17.93
CA PRO A 25 2.65 11.58 18.69
C PRO A 25 3.39 10.23 18.68
N PRO A 26 2.72 9.07 18.85
CA PRO A 26 3.40 7.77 18.71
C PRO A 26 3.89 7.47 17.29
N ALA A 27 3.21 7.98 16.25
CA ALA A 27 3.64 7.83 14.87
C ALA A 27 4.87 8.72 14.57
N LEU A 28 4.89 9.96 15.05
CA LEU A 28 6.05 10.84 14.98
C LEU A 28 7.27 10.24 15.69
N GLN A 29 7.06 9.61 16.85
CA GLN A 29 8.12 8.88 17.55
C GLN A 29 8.65 7.72 16.72
N ALA A 30 7.78 6.93 16.09
CA ALA A 30 8.19 5.87 15.18
C ALA A 30 9.03 6.40 14.01
N TRP A 31 8.61 7.49 13.35
CA TRP A 31 9.40 8.13 12.29
C TRP A 31 10.74 8.66 12.77
N SER A 32 10.82 9.18 13.99
CA SER A 32 12.08 9.68 14.56
C SER A 32 13.07 8.56 14.93
N LEU A 33 12.54 7.35 15.18
CA LEU A 33 13.31 6.18 15.57
C LEU A 33 13.70 5.30 14.36
N SER A 34 13.03 5.46 13.22
CA SER A 34 13.31 4.67 12.02
C SER A 34 14.54 5.17 11.28
N SER A 35 15.14 4.28 10.51
CA SER A 35 16.24 4.56 9.58
C SER A 35 15.79 5.38 8.36
N THR A 36 14.48 5.54 8.13
CA THR A 36 13.92 6.45 7.13
C THR A 36 14.37 7.89 7.41
N PRO A 37 15.05 8.58 6.47
CA PRO A 37 15.50 9.95 6.69
C PRO A 37 14.34 10.89 7.02
N THR A 38 14.52 11.70 8.06
CA THR A 38 13.60 12.79 8.41
C THR A 38 14.26 14.14 8.13
N SER A 39 13.45 15.14 7.76
CA SER A 39 13.97 16.46 7.42
C SER A 39 13.03 17.55 7.94
N PRO A 40 13.52 18.49 8.77
CA PRO A 40 12.69 19.56 9.33
C PRO A 40 11.96 20.33 8.22
N ASN A 41 10.65 20.55 8.40
CA ASN A 41 9.75 21.22 7.44
C ASN A 41 9.52 20.49 6.11
N LEU A 42 10.10 19.30 5.92
CA LEU A 42 9.97 18.49 4.70
C LEU A 42 9.27 17.16 4.99
N PHE A 43 9.63 16.49 6.09
CA PHE A 43 9.03 15.22 6.51
C PHE A 43 9.28 14.91 8.01
N PRO A 44 8.26 14.46 8.76
CA PRO A 44 6.83 14.43 8.41
C PRO A 44 6.19 15.84 8.44
N VAL A 45 5.21 16.10 7.57
CA VAL A 45 4.42 17.35 7.54
C VAL A 45 2.90 17.08 7.49
N SER A 46 2.09 18.12 7.68
CA SER A 46 0.61 18.08 7.66
C SER A 46 0.00 17.89 6.26
N SER A 47 0.54 16.97 5.46
CA SER A 47 0.02 16.63 4.14
C SER A 47 0.45 15.21 3.74
N VAL A 48 -0.52 14.29 3.63
CA VAL A 48 -0.29 12.93 3.15
C VAL A 48 0.41 12.92 1.80
N TYR A 49 -0.01 13.76 0.85
CA TYR A 49 0.58 13.79 -0.49
C TYR A 49 2.02 14.29 -0.49
N THR A 50 2.33 15.29 0.34
CA THR A 50 3.69 15.83 0.46
C THR A 50 4.63 14.81 1.13
N ASN A 51 4.14 14.11 2.15
CA ASN A 51 4.90 13.04 2.79
C ASN A 51 5.17 11.88 1.84
N MET A 52 4.16 11.45 1.07
CA MET A 52 4.35 10.37 0.08
C MET A 52 5.30 10.81 -1.04
N ASP A 53 5.21 12.04 -1.53
CA ASP A 53 6.15 12.59 -2.52
C ASP A 53 7.60 12.63 -1.98
N TYR A 54 7.76 12.97 -0.70
CA TYR A 54 9.07 12.90 -0.04
C TYR A 54 9.61 11.47 0.03
N LEU A 55 8.78 10.53 0.51
CA LEU A 55 9.13 9.13 0.72
C LEU A 55 9.41 8.37 -0.58
N PHE A 56 8.69 8.68 -1.65
CA PHE A 56 8.95 8.08 -2.95
C PHE A 56 10.17 8.71 -3.61
N TRP A 57 10.18 10.04 -3.79
CA TRP A 57 11.06 10.68 -4.76
C TRP A 57 12.13 11.60 -4.16
N ARG A 58 11.84 12.36 -3.10
CA ARG A 58 12.77 13.41 -2.63
C ARG A 58 13.84 12.93 -1.66
N LYS A 59 13.58 11.86 -0.92
CA LYS A 59 14.58 11.30 0.00
C LYS A 59 15.79 10.69 -0.76
N ASN A 60 15.57 10.24 -1.99
CA ASN A 60 16.53 9.46 -2.79
C ASN A 60 17.43 10.32 -3.69
N ILE A 61 17.61 11.62 -3.40
CA ILE A 61 18.51 12.50 -4.19
C ILE A 61 19.99 12.05 -4.06
N VAL A 62 20.31 11.08 -3.20
CA VAL A 62 21.68 10.61 -2.90
C VAL A 62 21.92 9.11 -3.18
N ILE A 63 20.89 8.28 -3.36
CA ILE A 63 21.04 6.80 -3.45
C ILE A 63 20.55 6.32 -4.82
N GLU A 64 21.38 5.54 -5.51
CA GLU A 64 21.00 4.88 -6.77
C GLU A 64 19.73 4.05 -6.57
N GLN A 65 18.74 4.22 -7.47
CA GLN A 65 17.38 3.64 -7.37
C GLN A 65 17.34 2.11 -7.15
N GLU A 66 18.42 1.39 -7.48
CA GLU A 66 18.53 -0.07 -7.35
C GLU A 66 18.91 -0.53 -5.93
N GLN A 67 19.20 0.39 -5.00
CA GLN A 67 19.56 0.10 -3.61
C GLN A 67 18.64 0.75 -2.56
N ASP A 68 17.47 1.28 -2.95
CA ASP A 68 16.51 1.84 -1.98
C ASP A 68 15.92 0.72 -1.10
N ARG A 69 16.58 0.46 0.03
CA ARG A 69 16.17 -0.47 1.09
C ARG A 69 15.46 0.23 2.25
N ASP A 70 14.92 1.43 2.02
CA ASP A 70 14.28 2.19 3.07
C ASP A 70 13.01 1.47 3.58
N PRO A 71 12.89 1.25 4.90
CA PRO A 71 11.77 0.54 5.50
C PRO A 71 10.45 1.34 5.52
N TYR A 72 10.35 2.56 4.96
CA TYR A 72 9.16 3.40 5.07
C TYR A 72 7.81 2.70 4.76
N PRO A 73 7.68 1.75 3.79
CA PRO A 73 6.41 1.06 3.56
C PRO A 73 6.03 0.18 4.76
N TRP A 74 7.03 -0.50 5.33
CA TRP A 74 6.89 -1.26 6.56
C TRP A 74 6.57 -0.34 7.74
N ILE A 75 7.22 0.81 7.88
CA ILE A 75 6.93 1.76 8.95
C ILE A 75 5.47 2.24 8.87
N ILE A 76 4.98 2.67 7.70
CA ILE A 76 3.57 3.07 7.49
C ILE A 76 2.62 1.93 7.89
N TRP A 77 2.90 0.72 7.41
CA TRP A 77 2.05 -0.44 7.69
C TRP A 77 1.97 -0.76 9.19
N TYR A 78 3.08 -0.68 9.90
CA TYR A 78 3.12 -1.01 11.33
C TYR A 78 2.60 0.11 12.23
N ILE A 79 2.72 1.38 11.82
CA ILE A 79 1.98 2.49 12.46
C ILE A 79 0.47 2.22 12.36
N TRP A 80 -0.02 1.88 11.16
CA TRP A 80 -1.43 1.54 10.95
C TRP A 80 -1.88 0.34 11.78
N LYS A 81 -1.08 -0.74 11.81
CA LYS A 81 -1.37 -1.92 12.65
C LYS A 81 -1.40 -1.58 14.13
N ALA A 82 -0.47 -0.79 14.64
CA ALA A 82 -0.43 -0.42 16.05
C ALA A 82 -1.61 0.49 16.44
N ARG A 83 -2.11 1.31 15.52
CA ARG A 83 -3.37 2.04 15.70
C ARG A 83 -4.55 1.06 15.78
N ASN A 84 -4.64 0.09 14.88
CA ASN A 84 -5.72 -0.90 14.89
C ASN A 84 -5.68 -1.81 16.13
N ASP A 85 -4.49 -2.24 16.56
CA ASP A 85 -4.31 -3.00 17.80
C ASP A 85 -4.82 -2.21 19.02
N LYS A 86 -4.62 -0.89 19.05
CA LYS A 86 -5.20 -0.03 20.10
C LYS A 86 -6.73 -0.04 20.04
N ILE A 87 -7.31 0.12 18.86
CA ILE A 87 -8.78 0.18 18.67
C ILE A 87 -9.44 -1.14 19.05
N PHE A 88 -8.94 -2.26 18.50
CA PHE A 88 -9.63 -3.54 18.57
C PHE A 88 -9.21 -4.38 19.77
N ARG A 89 -8.01 -4.16 20.31
CA ARG A 89 -7.41 -5.01 21.37
C ARG A 89 -6.99 -4.21 22.59
N GLY A 90 -7.05 -2.89 22.55
CA GLY A 90 -6.59 -2.02 23.64
C GLY A 90 -5.06 -2.03 23.82
N ILE A 91 -4.30 -2.59 22.88
CA ILE A 91 -2.85 -2.76 23.01
C ILE A 91 -2.15 -1.47 22.57
N ASP A 92 -1.33 -0.91 23.46
CA ASP A 92 -0.45 0.22 23.16
C ASP A 92 0.95 -0.31 22.90
N ARG A 93 1.34 -0.35 21.61
CA ARG A 93 2.69 -0.80 21.25
C ARG A 93 3.70 0.30 21.46
N ASP A 94 4.85 -0.08 22.04
CA ASP A 94 6.02 0.77 22.19
C ASP A 94 6.55 1.20 20.81
N PRO A 95 6.81 2.51 20.58
CA PRO A 95 7.30 3.01 19.30
C PRO A 95 8.66 2.43 18.85
N LEU A 96 9.55 2.09 19.78
CA LEU A 96 10.86 1.50 19.42
C LEU A 96 10.70 0.06 18.95
N GLU A 97 9.89 -0.74 19.64
CA GLU A 97 9.54 -2.09 19.17
C GLU A 97 8.78 -2.05 17.83
N LEU A 98 7.91 -1.05 17.65
CA LEU A 98 7.17 -0.80 16.42
C LEU A 98 8.08 -0.54 15.23
N VAL A 99 9.29 -0.02 15.43
CA VAL A 99 10.25 0.29 14.35
C VAL A 99 11.25 -0.84 14.12
N ARG A 100 11.77 -1.46 15.18
CA ARG A 100 12.78 -2.53 15.05
C ARG A 100 12.25 -3.74 14.30
N TYR A 101 11.03 -4.16 14.61
CA TYR A 101 10.46 -5.34 13.96
C TYR A 101 10.27 -5.10 12.45
N PRO A 102 9.64 -4.01 12.00
CA PRO A 102 9.43 -3.78 10.57
C PRO A 102 10.72 -3.51 9.80
N GLU A 103 11.73 -2.93 10.42
CA GLU A 103 13.07 -2.82 9.83
C GLU A 103 13.70 -4.20 9.61
N SER A 104 13.57 -5.12 10.59
CA SER A 104 14.05 -6.49 10.41
C SER A 104 13.29 -7.24 9.32
N GLU A 105 11.98 -6.99 9.17
CA GLU A 105 11.16 -7.57 8.10
C GLU A 105 11.54 -7.00 6.73
N CYS A 106 11.82 -5.69 6.67
CA CYS A 106 12.32 -5.02 5.47
C CYS A 106 13.64 -5.67 5.02
N GLN A 107 14.60 -5.79 5.94
CA GLN A 107 15.89 -6.42 5.66
C GLN A 107 15.73 -7.88 5.22
N ALA A 108 14.93 -8.68 5.93
CA ALA A 108 14.68 -10.07 5.59
C ALA A 108 14.03 -10.23 4.21
N TRP A 109 13.15 -9.29 3.82
CA TRP A 109 12.58 -9.26 2.48
C TRP A 109 13.64 -9.01 1.42
N PHE A 110 14.52 -8.03 1.62
CA PHE A 110 15.61 -7.77 0.67
C PHE A 110 16.58 -8.94 0.57
N ASP A 111 17.00 -9.52 1.71
CA ASP A 111 17.90 -10.66 1.77
C ASP A 111 17.33 -11.89 1.04
N ALA A 112 16.02 -12.13 1.16
CA ALA A 112 15.34 -13.23 0.48
C ALA A 112 15.21 -13.02 -1.04
N ASN A 113 15.30 -11.77 -1.52
CA ASN A 113 15.18 -11.41 -2.93
C ASN A 113 16.54 -11.11 -3.58
N GLU A 114 17.66 -11.24 -2.85
CA GLU A 114 18.99 -11.20 -3.47
C GLU A 114 19.17 -12.43 -4.37
N VAL A 115 19.19 -12.20 -5.68
CA VAL A 115 19.47 -13.25 -6.67
C VAL A 115 20.96 -13.63 -6.54
N PRO A 116 21.30 -14.88 -6.19
CA PRO A 116 22.69 -15.32 -6.22
C PRO A 116 23.24 -15.15 -7.63
N GLN A 117 24.47 -14.63 -7.78
CA GLN A 117 25.13 -14.64 -9.09
C GLN A 117 25.14 -16.07 -9.64
N PRO A 118 24.79 -16.30 -10.92
CA PRO A 118 24.70 -17.64 -11.46
C PRO A 118 26.09 -18.27 -11.46
N VAL A 119 26.33 -19.17 -10.52
CA VAL A 119 27.37 -20.17 -10.66
C VAL A 119 26.92 -21.03 -11.83
N ILE A 120 27.70 -21.04 -12.91
CA ILE A 120 27.44 -21.86 -14.10
C ILE A 120 27.42 -23.32 -13.64
N HIS A 121 26.22 -23.84 -13.39
CA HIS A 121 25.96 -25.25 -13.29
C HIS A 121 24.79 -25.52 -14.21
N GLU A 122 25.10 -26.11 -15.36
CA GLU A 122 24.14 -26.72 -16.25
C GLU A 122 23.36 -27.76 -15.45
N ASN A 123 22.12 -27.44 -15.07
CA ASN A 123 21.15 -28.43 -14.64
C ASN A 123 19.75 -27.87 -14.93
N ASN A 124 19.07 -28.57 -15.85
CA ASN A 124 17.65 -28.41 -16.14
C ASN A 124 16.86 -28.44 -14.83
N THR A 125 16.39 -27.29 -14.39
CA THR A 125 15.51 -27.15 -13.25
C THR A 125 14.28 -26.41 -13.77
N GLU A 126 13.12 -27.05 -13.70
CA GLU A 126 11.84 -26.38 -13.94
C GLU A 126 11.79 -25.14 -13.04
N GLU A 127 11.74 -23.96 -13.65
CA GLU A 127 11.63 -22.70 -12.92
C GLU A 127 10.35 -22.75 -12.07
N PRO A 128 10.41 -22.44 -10.77
CA PRO A 128 9.20 -22.06 -10.06
C PRO A 128 8.66 -20.83 -10.79
N GLU A 129 7.39 -20.85 -11.21
CA GLU A 129 6.70 -19.66 -11.73
C GLU A 129 6.64 -18.59 -10.62
N VAL A 130 7.73 -17.87 -10.45
CA VAL A 130 7.75 -16.61 -9.73
C VAL A 130 7.00 -15.65 -10.64
N LEU A 131 5.73 -15.36 -10.31
CA LEU A 131 4.96 -14.33 -10.98
C LEU A 131 5.72 -13.01 -10.85
N SER A 132 6.46 -12.64 -11.90
CA SER A 132 7.02 -11.31 -12.03
C SER A 132 5.86 -10.32 -12.05
N LEU A 133 5.67 -9.59 -10.95
CA LEU A 133 4.64 -8.56 -10.82
C LEU A 133 4.82 -7.43 -11.84
N GLY A 134 5.96 -7.35 -12.52
CA GLY A 134 6.27 -6.32 -13.52
C GLY A 134 5.27 -6.23 -14.67
N ASN A 135 4.50 -7.30 -14.93
CA ASN A 135 3.50 -7.35 -15.99
C ASN A 135 2.05 -7.50 -15.51
N ILE A 136 1.77 -7.31 -14.21
CA ILE A 136 0.41 -7.45 -13.65
C ILE A 136 -0.14 -6.10 -13.23
N CYS A 137 -1.29 -5.73 -13.78
CA CYS A 137 -2.04 -4.55 -13.38
C CYS A 137 -3.02 -4.89 -12.25
N LEU A 138 -2.68 -4.49 -11.02
CA LEU A 138 -3.58 -4.62 -9.88
C LEU A 138 -4.68 -3.56 -9.94
N LEU A 139 -5.91 -3.96 -9.67
CA LEU A 139 -7.11 -3.13 -9.68
C LEU A 139 -8.03 -3.47 -8.51
N ASP A 140 -8.82 -2.48 -8.09
CA ASP A 140 -9.76 -2.62 -6.98
C ASP A 140 -10.95 -1.65 -7.09
N GLY A 141 -12.13 -2.10 -6.66
CA GLY A 141 -13.38 -1.36 -6.67
C GLY A 141 -13.90 -1.07 -5.26
N SER A 142 -14.02 0.19 -4.89
CA SER A 142 -14.60 0.58 -3.60
C SER A 142 -16.11 0.87 -3.70
N TRP A 143 -16.88 0.32 -2.77
CA TRP A 143 -18.33 0.52 -2.70
C TRP A 143 -18.84 0.57 -1.26
N THR A 144 -19.84 1.40 -1.02
CA THR A 144 -20.61 1.39 0.22
C THR A 144 -22.07 1.78 -0.05
N SER A 145 -22.99 1.14 0.67
CA SER A 145 -24.43 1.38 0.51
C SER A 145 -24.85 2.80 0.88
N ALA A 146 -24.09 3.44 1.78
CA ALA A 146 -24.41 4.74 2.38
C ALA A 146 -23.90 5.94 1.57
N ALA A 147 -22.98 5.76 0.63
CA ALA A 147 -22.38 6.87 -0.12
C ALA A 147 -23.08 7.09 -1.47
N HIS A 148 -23.05 8.33 -1.96
CA HIS A 148 -23.51 8.69 -3.31
C HIS A 148 -22.50 8.35 -4.41
N PHE A 149 -21.31 7.88 -4.04
CA PHE A 149 -20.22 7.60 -4.96
C PHE A 149 -19.62 6.22 -4.69
N SER A 150 -18.97 5.70 -5.72
CA SER A 150 -18.11 4.52 -5.65
C SER A 150 -16.69 4.94 -6.05
N GLY A 151 -15.70 4.17 -5.59
CA GLY A 151 -14.31 4.34 -6.01
C GLY A 151 -13.91 3.22 -6.97
N CYS A 152 -12.97 3.52 -7.86
CA CYS A 152 -12.20 2.49 -8.54
C CYS A 152 -10.74 2.91 -8.64
N GLY A 153 -9.85 1.93 -8.60
CA GLY A 153 -8.40 2.15 -8.59
C GLY A 153 -7.67 1.08 -9.37
N TRP A 154 -6.50 1.44 -9.86
CA TRP A 154 -5.49 0.55 -10.40
C TRP A 154 -4.11 1.13 -10.15
N LEU A 155 -3.06 0.37 -10.46
CA LEU A 155 -1.67 0.73 -10.16
C LEU A 155 -1.26 2.15 -10.62
N MET A 156 -1.89 2.68 -11.67
CA MET A 156 -1.56 4.01 -12.22
C MET A 156 -2.57 5.12 -11.82
N GLY A 157 -3.57 4.85 -10.99
CA GLY A 157 -4.45 5.91 -10.51
C GLY A 157 -5.76 5.45 -9.87
N THR A 158 -6.46 6.43 -9.28
CA THR A 158 -7.78 6.25 -8.66
C THR A 158 -8.81 7.21 -9.26
N LYS A 159 -10.08 6.82 -9.22
CA LYS A 159 -11.20 7.60 -9.74
C LYS A 159 -12.42 7.45 -8.85
N ILE A 160 -13.10 8.57 -8.61
CA ILE A 160 -14.43 8.59 -8.00
C ILE A 160 -15.47 8.56 -9.13
N ILE A 161 -16.44 7.66 -9.02
CA ILE A 161 -17.54 7.49 -9.97
C ILE A 161 -18.89 7.60 -9.25
N THR A 162 -19.95 7.86 -10.02
CA THR A 162 -21.32 7.75 -9.50
C THR A 162 -21.54 6.36 -8.90
N ARG A 163 -22.24 6.29 -7.76
CA ARG A 163 -22.48 5.04 -7.03
C ARG A 163 -22.93 3.91 -7.97
N ARG A 164 -22.22 2.79 -7.92
CA ARG A 164 -22.62 1.55 -8.59
C ARG A 164 -23.62 0.76 -7.77
N GLU A 165 -24.30 -0.18 -8.40
CA GLU A 165 -25.39 -0.93 -7.75
C GLU A 165 -24.89 -1.88 -6.67
N SER A 166 -23.69 -2.42 -6.85
CA SER A 166 -23.04 -3.33 -5.89
C SER A 166 -21.52 -3.17 -5.91
N ALA A 167 -20.86 -3.79 -4.93
CA ALA A 167 -19.40 -3.90 -4.89
C ALA A 167 -18.85 -4.54 -6.19
N LEU A 168 -19.46 -5.63 -6.66
CA LEU A 168 -19.06 -6.28 -7.91
C LEU A 168 -19.09 -5.34 -9.12
N HIS A 169 -20.06 -4.43 -9.20
CA HIS A 169 -20.10 -3.42 -10.27
C HIS A 169 -18.96 -2.40 -10.16
N SER A 170 -18.52 -2.03 -8.95
CA SER A 170 -17.35 -1.18 -8.76
C SER A 170 -16.06 -1.88 -9.20
N GLU A 171 -15.92 -3.17 -8.88
CA GLU A 171 -14.78 -4.01 -9.30
C GLU A 171 -14.69 -4.10 -10.83
N LEU A 172 -15.82 -4.39 -11.47
CA LEU A 172 -15.90 -4.45 -12.93
C LEU A 172 -15.54 -3.11 -13.59
N GLU A 173 -15.92 -1.99 -12.97
CA GLU A 173 -15.54 -0.66 -13.46
C GLU A 173 -14.05 -0.36 -13.28
N ALA A 174 -13.44 -0.82 -12.19
CA ALA A 174 -11.99 -0.75 -11.99
C ALA A 174 -11.27 -1.50 -13.11
N LEU A 175 -11.70 -2.73 -13.40
CA LEU A 175 -11.13 -3.55 -14.48
C LEU A 175 -11.31 -2.87 -15.85
N ARG A 176 -12.53 -2.42 -16.16
CA ARG A 176 -12.82 -1.78 -17.44
C ARG A 176 -12.00 -0.49 -17.62
N TRP A 177 -11.81 0.27 -16.56
CA TRP A 177 -11.01 1.48 -16.59
C TRP A 177 -9.53 1.15 -16.79
N ALA A 178 -8.98 0.18 -16.05
CA ALA A 178 -7.61 -0.29 -16.22
C ALA A 178 -7.37 -0.75 -17.67
N MET A 179 -8.19 -1.67 -18.20
CA MET A 179 -8.06 -2.18 -19.56
C MET A 179 -8.04 -1.05 -20.62
N LYS A 180 -8.95 -0.06 -20.50
CA LYS A 180 -9.03 1.06 -21.45
C LYS A 180 -7.77 1.92 -21.47
N ASN A 181 -7.15 2.16 -20.31
CA ASN A 181 -5.95 3.00 -20.24
C ASN A 181 -4.70 2.20 -20.60
N MET A 182 -4.64 0.91 -20.25
CA MET A 182 -3.49 0.07 -20.56
C MET A 182 -3.31 -0.09 -22.06
N LEU A 183 -4.39 -0.20 -22.84
CA LEU A 183 -4.32 -0.21 -24.31
C LEU A 183 -3.58 1.00 -24.91
N GLN A 184 -3.51 2.13 -24.19
CA GLN A 184 -2.89 3.36 -24.66
C GLN A 184 -1.47 3.58 -24.11
N HIS A 185 -1.12 2.92 -23.00
CA HIS A 185 0.04 3.30 -22.19
C HIS A 185 0.95 2.14 -21.76
N SER A 186 0.58 0.88 -22.00
CA SER A 186 1.35 -0.28 -21.54
C SER A 186 1.14 -1.52 -22.42
N THR A 187 2.12 -2.42 -22.42
CA THR A 187 2.04 -3.76 -23.00
C THR A 187 1.49 -4.80 -22.03
N CYS A 188 1.08 -4.41 -20.82
CA CYS A 188 0.55 -5.31 -19.80
C CYS A 188 -0.63 -6.13 -20.33
N GLN A 189 -0.55 -7.45 -20.16
CA GLN A 189 -1.56 -8.41 -20.60
C GLN A 189 -2.28 -9.11 -19.44
N SER A 190 -1.87 -8.85 -18.20
CA SER A 190 -2.39 -9.53 -17.01
C SER A 190 -2.99 -8.54 -16.03
N PHE A 191 -4.20 -8.84 -15.52
CA PHE A 191 -4.89 -8.03 -14.54
C PHE A 191 -5.08 -8.84 -13.25
N GLY A 192 -4.77 -8.24 -12.10
CA GLY A 192 -4.95 -8.84 -10.79
C GLY A 192 -6.08 -8.17 -10.01
N THR A 193 -6.99 -8.98 -9.47
CA THR A 193 -8.09 -8.56 -8.58
C THR A 193 -8.28 -9.64 -7.52
N ASP A 194 -8.72 -9.25 -6.33
CA ASP A 194 -9.08 -10.18 -5.24
C ASP A 194 -10.58 -10.58 -5.28
N CYS A 195 -11.37 -9.95 -6.16
CA CYS A 195 -12.80 -10.22 -6.32
C CYS A 195 -13.06 -11.55 -7.04
N LYS A 196 -13.32 -12.61 -6.26
CA LYS A 196 -13.61 -13.95 -6.79
C LYS A 196 -14.82 -13.99 -7.74
N ASP A 197 -15.85 -13.22 -7.44
CA ASP A 197 -17.06 -13.15 -8.26
C ASP A 197 -16.75 -12.54 -9.64
N LEU A 198 -15.91 -11.51 -9.69
CA LEU A 198 -15.44 -10.91 -10.94
C LEU A 198 -14.61 -11.92 -11.75
N ILE A 199 -13.70 -12.65 -11.10
CA ILE A 199 -12.90 -13.70 -11.74
C ILE A 199 -13.80 -14.79 -12.33
N ALA A 200 -14.78 -15.27 -11.55
CA ALA A 200 -15.73 -16.29 -11.99
C ALA A 200 -16.55 -15.79 -13.19
N MET A 201 -17.08 -14.57 -13.13
CA MET A 201 -17.87 -13.96 -14.21
C MET A 201 -17.08 -13.83 -15.52
N ILE A 202 -15.77 -13.56 -15.46
CA ILE A 202 -14.93 -13.44 -16.65
C ILE A 202 -14.56 -14.82 -17.22
N LYS A 203 -14.27 -15.79 -16.36
CA LYS A 203 -13.88 -17.15 -16.78
C LYS A 203 -15.08 -17.96 -17.28
N GLU A 204 -16.26 -17.73 -16.71
CA GLU A 204 -17.50 -18.46 -16.97
C GLU A 204 -18.65 -17.47 -17.29
N PRO A 205 -18.62 -16.79 -18.45
CA PRO A 205 -19.60 -15.75 -18.80
C PRO A 205 -21.03 -16.25 -19.06
N HIS A 206 -21.29 -17.55 -18.83
CA HIS A 206 -22.57 -18.22 -19.11
C HIS A 206 -23.25 -18.83 -17.88
N ALA A 207 -22.75 -18.56 -16.67
CA ALA A 207 -23.39 -18.97 -15.41
C ALA A 207 -24.58 -18.08 -15.04
#